data_AF-A0A8D8M0Z0-F1
#
_entry.id   AF-A0A8D8M0Z0-F1
#
_cell.length_a   1.000
_cell.length_b   1.000
_cell.length_c   1.000
_cell.angle_alpha   90.00
_cell.angle_beta   90.00
_cell.angle_gamma   90.00
#
_symmetry.space_group_name_H-M   'P 1'
#
loop_
_entity.id
_entity.type
_entity.pdbx_description
1 polymer ?
#
loop_
_entity_poly.entity_id
_entity_poly.type
_entity_poly.pdbx_seq_one_letter_code
_entity_poly.pdbx_strand_id
1 'polypeptide(L)'
;MEPEEMSLLAEKISHLIDGDSRSVTDEILKIKCDIALKARADSTSCDFWKYFSEDKYPYLRKLAMYLTAFFASTYLCEATFSTMNAVKTKNRNRISNEHLLQCVRLAVSSYEVDYMKLTDEMEK
;
A
#
# COMPACT_ATOMS: atom_id res chain seq x y z
N MET A 1 17.08 15.26 -16.00
CA MET A 1 16.66 13.96 -16.53
C MET A 1 16.81 14.05 -18.01
N GLU A 2 17.83 13.35 -18.50
CA GLU A 2 18.15 13.32 -19.91
C GLU A 2 17.03 12.63 -20.72
N PRO A 3 16.88 12.92 -22.02
CA PRO A 3 15.86 12.31 -22.86
C PRO A 3 15.89 10.77 -22.83
N GLU A 4 17.10 10.19 -22.77
CA GLU A 4 17.30 8.73 -22.69
C GLU A 4 16.77 8.15 -21.37
N GLU A 5 17.02 8.82 -20.25
CA GLU A 5 16.52 8.39 -18.93
C GLU A 5 14.99 8.42 -18.87
N MET A 6 14.38 9.43 -19.49
CA MET A 6 12.91 9.55 -19.56
C MET A 6 12.31 8.43 -20.39
N SER A 7 12.90 8.11 -21.54
CA SER A 7 12.46 7.01 -22.40
C SER A 7 12.54 5.67 -21.67
N LEU A 8 13.67 5.39 -21.01
CA LEU A 8 13.86 4.17 -20.24
C LEU A 8 12.85 4.07 -19.08
N LEU A 9 12.59 5.17 -18.39
CA LEU A 9 11.61 5.21 -17.31
C LEU A 9 10.19 4.95 -17.83
N ALA A 10 9.80 5.60 -18.92
CA ALA A 10 8.50 5.41 -19.54
C ALA A 10 8.29 3.96 -20.00
N GLU A 11 9.31 3.34 -20.59
CA GLU A 11 9.28 1.94 -21.00
C GLU A 11 9.08 1.01 -19.79
N LYS A 12 9.84 1.20 -18.70
CA LYS A 12 9.67 0.42 -17.46
C LYS A 12 8.29 0.58 -16.85
N ILE A 13 7.78 1.81 -16.79
CA ILE A 13 6.43 2.09 -16.28
C ILE A 13 5.40 1.39 -17.16
N SER A 14 5.52 1.52 -18.49
CA SER A 14 4.59 0.93 -19.45
C SER A 14 4.49 -0.58 -19.30
N HIS A 15 5.62 -1.27 -19.11
CA HIS A 15 5.64 -2.71 -18.83
C HIS A 15 5.04 -3.06 -17.46
N LEU A 16 5.25 -2.23 -16.44
CA LEU A 16 4.74 -2.49 -15.10
C LEU A 16 3.21 -2.37 -15.02
N ILE A 17 2.62 -1.45 -15.78
CA ILE A 17 1.19 -1.12 -15.71
C ILE A 17 0.41 -1.56 -16.95
N ASP A 18 0.98 -2.37 -17.83
CA ASP A 18 0.39 -2.75 -19.13
C ASP A 18 -0.14 -1.53 -19.92
N GLY A 19 0.69 -0.49 -20.00
CA GLY A 19 0.37 0.78 -20.65
C GLY A 19 1.11 0.99 -21.98
N ASP A 20 0.72 2.02 -22.72
CA ASP A 20 1.44 2.44 -23.92
C ASP A 20 2.59 3.40 -23.55
N SER A 21 3.82 3.08 -23.96
CA SER A 21 5.03 3.85 -23.61
C SER A 21 4.96 5.31 -24.08
N ARG A 22 4.33 5.58 -25.25
CA ARG A 22 4.18 6.97 -25.74
C ARG A 22 3.23 7.76 -24.84
N SER A 23 2.08 7.20 -24.53
CA SER A 23 1.08 7.83 -23.66
C SER A 23 1.64 8.06 -22.25
N VAL A 24 2.42 7.12 -21.72
CA VAL A 24 3.15 7.28 -20.45
C VAL A 24 4.18 8.41 -20.55
N THR A 25 4.94 8.48 -21.65
CA THR A 25 5.91 9.56 -21.88
C THR A 25 5.23 10.93 -21.91
N ASP A 26 4.08 11.03 -22.59
CA ASP A 26 3.28 12.25 -22.65
C ASP A 26 2.81 12.70 -21.26
N GLU A 27 2.38 11.77 -20.41
CA GLU A 27 2.01 12.09 -19.03
C GLU A 27 3.21 12.57 -18.20
N ILE A 28 4.37 11.92 -18.33
CA ILE A 28 5.62 12.31 -17.66
C ILE A 28 6.04 13.73 -18.08
N LEU A 29 5.88 14.07 -19.36
CA LEU A 29 6.14 15.42 -19.86
C LEU A 29 5.13 16.43 -19.30
N LYS A 30 3.84 16.10 -19.32
CA LYS A 30 2.78 16.96 -18.77
C LYS A 30 3.00 17.27 -17.29
N ILE A 31 3.27 16.25 -16.47
CA ILE A 31 3.47 16.44 -15.03
C ILE A 31 4.73 17.25 -14.72
N LYS A 32 5.80 17.10 -15.52
CA LYS A 32 7.00 17.93 -15.39
C LYS A 32 6.74 19.41 -15.66
N CYS A 33 5.67 19.75 -16.36
CA CYS A 33 5.29 21.13 -16.64
C CYS A 33 4.11 21.62 -15.78
N ASP A 34 3.49 20.77 -14.97
CA ASP A 34 2.32 21.12 -14.16
C ASP A 34 2.74 21.91 -12.91
N ILE A 35 2.50 23.23 -12.95
CA ILE A 35 2.84 24.16 -11.88
C ILE A 35 2.02 23.89 -10.61
N ALA A 36 0.75 23.51 -10.76
CA ALA A 36 -0.14 23.26 -9.63
C ALA A 36 0.25 21.99 -8.87
N LEU A 37 0.66 20.94 -9.59
CA LEU A 37 1.20 19.73 -8.99
C LEU A 37 2.58 19.98 -8.37
N LYS A 38 3.47 20.73 -9.02
CA LYS A 38 4.77 21.11 -8.43
C LYS A 38 4.63 21.86 -7.11
N ALA A 39 3.69 22.80 -7.03
CA ALA A 39 3.42 23.55 -5.80
C ALA A 39 2.94 22.64 -4.63
N ARG A 40 2.55 21.39 -4.91
CA ARG A 40 2.08 20.40 -3.94
C ARG A 40 3.05 19.23 -3.76
N ALA A 41 4.16 19.20 -4.50
CA ALA A 41 5.12 18.11 -4.51
C ALA A 41 5.90 17.95 -3.20
N ASP A 42 6.03 19.03 -2.42
CA ASP A 42 6.70 19.01 -1.11
C ASP A 42 5.87 18.31 -0.02
N SER A 43 4.63 17.91 -0.32
CA SER A 43 3.85 17.10 0.60
C SER A 43 4.40 15.67 0.61
N THR A 44 5.03 15.25 1.71
CA THR A 44 5.38 13.84 1.99
C THR A 44 4.16 12.92 2.16
N SER A 45 2.97 13.44 1.84
CA SER A 45 1.69 12.79 2.02
C SER A 45 1.39 11.88 0.83
N CYS A 46 0.78 10.73 1.10
CA CYS A 46 0.14 9.91 0.07
C CYS A 46 -0.99 10.66 -0.66
N ASP A 47 -1.43 11.80 -0.14
CA ASP A 47 -2.46 12.65 -0.75
C ASP A 47 -2.00 13.34 -2.02
N PHE A 48 -0.69 13.42 -2.29
CA PHE A 48 -0.16 13.96 -3.54
C PHE A 48 -0.80 13.29 -4.78
N TRP A 49 -0.94 11.97 -4.74
CA TRP A 49 -1.52 11.19 -5.82
C TRP A 49 -3.02 11.46 -6.04
N LYS A 50 -3.72 12.04 -5.06
CA LYS A 50 -5.14 12.42 -5.19
C LYS A 50 -5.34 13.57 -6.17
N TYR A 51 -4.31 14.39 -6.41
CA TYR A 51 -4.39 15.50 -7.36
C TYR A 51 -4.26 15.08 -8.82
N PHE A 52 -3.96 13.80 -9.09
CA PHE A 52 -3.88 13.27 -10.44
C PHE A 52 -5.30 12.97 -10.93
N SER A 53 -5.82 13.87 -11.77
CA SER A 53 -7.11 13.66 -12.44
C SER A 53 -7.01 12.49 -13.43
N GLU A 54 -8.01 11.61 -13.40
CA GLU A 54 -8.10 10.41 -14.23
C GLU A 54 -8.03 10.73 -15.74
N ASP A 55 -8.58 11.85 -16.18
CA ASP A 55 -8.55 12.26 -17.59
C ASP A 55 -7.17 12.73 -18.06
N LYS A 56 -6.35 13.30 -17.18
CA LYS A 56 -5.05 13.89 -17.55
C LYS A 56 -3.88 12.94 -17.31
N TYR A 57 -3.99 12.10 -16.30
CA TYR A 57 -2.91 11.24 -15.82
C TYR A 57 -3.36 9.80 -15.52
N PRO A 58 -4.08 9.11 -16.43
CA PRO A 58 -4.57 7.75 -16.17
C PRO A 58 -3.43 6.75 -15.88
N TYR A 59 -2.32 6.83 -16.60
CA TYR A 59 -1.20 5.89 -16.43
C TYR A 59 -0.40 6.15 -15.16
N LEU A 60 -0.07 7.40 -14.85
CA LEU A 60 0.65 7.74 -13.61
C LEU A 60 -0.22 7.50 -12.37
N ARG A 61 -1.53 7.67 -12.47
CA ARG A 61 -2.47 7.29 -11.39
C ARG A 61 -2.48 5.77 -11.18
N LYS A 62 -2.52 4.98 -12.26
CA LYS A 62 -2.41 3.52 -12.19
C LYS A 62 -1.08 3.11 -11.55
N LEU A 63 0.04 3.69 -11.97
CA LEU A 63 1.36 3.46 -11.38
C LEU A 63 1.38 3.76 -9.88
N ALA A 64 0.82 4.90 -9.46
CA ALA A 64 0.74 5.27 -8.05
C ALA A 64 0.00 4.20 -7.23
N MET A 65 -1.16 3.73 -7.73
CA MET A 65 -1.92 2.65 -7.09
C MET A 65 -1.10 1.36 -6.99
N TYR A 66 -0.42 0.96 -8.06
CA TYR A 66 0.44 -0.24 -8.06
C TYR A 66 1.55 -0.15 -7.03
N LEU A 67 2.28 0.98 -7.00
CA LEU A 67 3.36 1.19 -6.03
C LEU A 67 2.83 1.20 -4.60
N THR A 68 1.74 1.93 -4.34
CA THR A 68 1.12 1.95 -3.01
C THR A 68 0.68 0.55 -2.56
N ALA A 69 0.03 -0.22 -3.44
CA ALA A 69 -0.39 -1.58 -3.13
C ALA A 69 0.80 -2.50 -2.83
N PHE A 70 1.86 -2.44 -3.65
CA PHE A 70 3.06 -3.27 -3.49
C PHE A 70 3.77 -3.00 -2.16
N PHE A 71 3.97 -1.72 -1.82
CA PHE A 71 4.57 -1.34 -0.53
C PHE A 71 3.67 -1.71 0.64
N ALA A 72 2.36 -1.46 0.54
CA ALA A 72 1.40 -1.78 1.60
C ALA A 72 1.34 -3.29 1.87
N SER A 73 1.34 -4.14 0.84
CA SER A 73 1.33 -5.59 1.03
C SER A 73 2.62 -6.10 1.68
N THR A 74 3.77 -5.56 1.28
CA THR A 74 5.07 -5.95 1.86
C THR A 74 5.13 -5.56 3.32
N TYR A 75 4.80 -4.31 3.63
CA TYR A 75 4.73 -3.79 5.00
C TYR A 75 3.76 -4.60 5.86
N LEU A 76 2.54 -4.88 5.36
CA LEU A 76 1.53 -5.61 6.11
C LEU A 76 1.98 -7.05 6.40
N CYS A 77 2.62 -7.72 5.44
CA CYS A 77 3.20 -9.05 5.65
C CYS A 77 4.30 -9.03 6.72
N GLU A 78 5.24 -8.09 6.65
CA GLU A 78 6.33 -7.95 7.62
C GLU A 78 5.81 -7.63 9.03
N ALA A 79 4.85 -6.71 9.13
CA ALA A 79 4.19 -6.36 10.38
C ALA A 79 3.44 -7.56 10.96
N THR A 80 2.66 -8.26 10.13
CA THR A 80 1.92 -9.46 10.54
C THR A 80 2.86 -10.59 11.00
N PHE A 81 3.98 -10.79 10.31
CA PHE A 81 4.99 -11.77 10.71
C PHE A 81 5.68 -11.39 12.02
N SER A 82 5.97 -10.11 12.23
CA SER A 82 6.51 -9.59 13.49
C SER A 82 5.53 -9.81 14.65
N THR A 83 4.24 -9.54 14.43
CA THR A 83 3.16 -9.85 15.37
C THR A 83 3.08 -11.36 15.65
N MET A 84 3.18 -12.20 14.62
CA MET A 84 3.19 -13.66 14.79
C MET A 84 4.37 -14.11 15.67
N ASN A 85 5.55 -13.52 15.49
CA ASN A 85 6.71 -13.80 16.34
C ASN A 85 6.49 -13.33 17.79
N ALA A 86 5.84 -12.19 18.01
CA ALA A 86 5.48 -11.75 19.35
C ALA A 86 4.45 -12.67 20.03
N VAL A 87 3.48 -13.19 19.27
CA VAL A 87 2.50 -14.19 19.76
C VAL A 87 3.18 -15.52 20.09
N LYS A 88 4.16 -15.93 19.27
CA LYS A 88 5.02 -17.12 19.48
C LYS A 88 6.15 -16.81 20.46
N THR A 89 5.85 -16.86 21.76
CA THR A 89 6.90 -16.74 22.77
C THR A 89 7.61 -18.07 23.00
N LYS A 90 8.86 -18.03 23.46
CA LYS A 90 9.66 -19.21 23.87
C LYS A 90 8.99 -20.05 24.97
N ASN A 91 8.00 -19.49 25.66
CA ASN A 91 7.27 -20.15 26.74
C ASN A 91 5.96 -20.81 26.24
N ARG A 92 5.52 -20.54 25.00
CA ARG A 92 4.30 -21.10 24.39
C ARG A 92 4.62 -22.27 23.44
N ASN A 93 5.01 -23.39 24.02
CA ASN A 93 5.46 -24.57 23.25
C ASN A 93 4.32 -25.45 22.71
N ARG A 94 3.06 -25.11 22.98
CA ARG A 94 1.87 -25.93 22.67
C ARG A 94 0.80 -25.20 21.85
N ILE A 95 1.11 -24.04 21.27
CA ILE A 95 0.14 -23.31 20.43
C ILE A 95 -0.05 -24.06 19.10
N SER A 96 -1.30 -24.39 18.77
CA SER A 96 -1.62 -24.99 17.47
C SER A 96 -1.62 -23.92 16.37
N ASN A 97 -1.52 -24.33 15.11
CA ASN A 97 -1.59 -23.40 13.97
C ASN A 97 -2.92 -22.64 13.93
N GLU A 98 -4.03 -23.30 14.27
CA GLU A 98 -5.36 -22.68 14.31
C GLU A 98 -5.42 -21.59 15.39
N HIS A 99 -4.97 -21.88 16.61
CA HIS A 99 -4.96 -20.89 17.69
C HIS A 99 -4.00 -19.73 17.39
N LEU A 100 -2.85 -20.01 16.77
CA LEU A 100 -1.92 -18.97 16.33
C LEU A 100 -2.58 -18.04 15.31
N LEU A 101 -3.26 -18.59 14.31
CA LEU A 101 -3.95 -17.82 13.29
C LEU A 101 -5.02 -16.91 13.92
N GLN A 102 -5.80 -17.43 14.86
CA GLN A 102 -6.80 -16.66 15.59
C GLN A 102 -6.16 -15.52 16.41
N CYS A 103 -5.09 -15.80 17.15
CA CYS A 103 -4.38 -14.79 17.93
C CYS A 103 -3.78 -13.68 17.04
N VAL A 104 -3.13 -14.05 15.93
CA VAL A 104 -2.58 -13.08 14.98
C VAL A 104 -3.70 -12.25 14.37
N ARG A 105 -4.81 -12.87 13.95
CA ARG A 105 -5.97 -12.16 13.38
C ARG A 105 -6.53 -11.13 14.34
N LEU A 106 -6.68 -11.48 15.61
CA LEU A 106 -7.11 -10.52 16.65
C LEU A 106 -6.09 -9.39 16.82
N ALA A 107 -4.80 -9.72 16.92
CA ALA A 107 -3.74 -8.76 17.18
C ALA A 107 -3.50 -7.76 16.04
N VAL A 108 -3.76 -8.14 14.78
CA VAL A 108 -3.64 -7.23 13.62
C VAL A 108 -4.95 -6.54 13.25
N SER A 109 -6.07 -6.92 13.88
CA SER A 109 -7.36 -6.29 13.63
C SER A 109 -7.51 -5.00 14.43
N SER A 110 -8.30 -4.07 13.91
CA SER A 110 -8.81 -2.91 14.65
C SER A 110 -10.08 -3.24 15.46
N TYR A 111 -10.39 -4.52 15.65
CA TYR A 111 -11.61 -4.96 16.33
C TYR A 111 -11.42 -4.81 17.84
N GLU A 112 -12.24 -3.97 18.46
CA GLU A 112 -12.32 -3.85 19.90
C GLU A 112 -13.36 -4.83 20.44
N VAL A 113 -12.93 -5.71 21.34
CA VAL A 113 -13.81 -6.69 21.97
C VAL A 113 -14.63 -5.99 23.04
N ASP A 114 -15.96 -6.05 22.94
CA ASP A 114 -16.85 -5.68 24.03
C ASP A 114 -16.88 -6.80 25.08
N TYR A 115 -16.02 -6.66 26.09
CA TYR A 115 -15.88 -7.65 27.14
C TYR A 115 -17.14 -7.79 27.99
N MET A 116 -17.90 -6.71 28.19
CA MET A 116 -19.11 -6.73 29.03
C MET A 116 -20.20 -7.56 28.36
N LYS A 117 -20.41 -7.32 27.07
CA LYS A 117 -21.36 -8.12 26.29
C LYS A 117 -20.96 -9.60 26.26
N LEU A 118 -19.66 -9.89 26.14
CA LEU A 118 -19.16 -11.27 26.13
C LEU A 118 -19.40 -11.99 27.47
N THR A 119 -19.17 -11.31 28.60
CA THR A 119 -19.42 -11.90 29.92
C THR A 119 -20.90 -12.17 30.15
N ASP A 120 -21.77 -11.25 29.73
CA ASP A 120 -23.23 -11.40 29.87
C ASP A 120 -23.79 -12.57 29.05
N GLU A 121 -23.18 -12.88 27.90
CA GLU A 121 -23.55 -14.02 27.05
C GLU A 121 -23.05 -15.37 27.60
N MET A 122 -21.96 -15.38 28.38
CA MET A 122 -21.41 -16.60 28.99
C MET A 122 -22.13 -17.03 30.26
N GLU A 123 -22.84 -16.13 30.93
CA GLU A 123 -23.60 -16.40 32.16
C GLU A 123 -25.03 -16.94 31.91
N LYS A 124 -25.45 -17.07 30.65
CA LYS A 124 -26.71 -17.70 30.23
C LYS A 124 -26.55 -19.18 29.88
#